data_AF-A0A535NK92-F1
#
_entry.id   AF-A0A535NK92-F1
#
_cell.length_a   1.000
_cell.length_b   1.000
_cell.length_c   1.000
_cell.angle_alpha   90.00
_cell.angle_beta   90.00
_cell.angle_gamma   90.00
#
_symmetry.space_group_name_H-M   'P 1'
#
loop_
_entity.id
_entity.type
_entity.pdbx_description
1 polymer ?
#
loop_
_entity_poly.entity_id
_entity_poly.type
_entity_poly.pdbx_seq_one_letter_code
_entity_poly.pdbx_strand_id
1 'polypeptide(L)'
;MVKELVEELFQRGLIKVVFATETLSLGIHMPARACVVSSFTKFDGRDFAPLTSGELTQLMGRAGRRGIDPIGHGVILKEPDIDIGTVYEAATGEEMTVESKFAPTYNMALNLLRYHPPEDVDLLMERSFGQYQKVVARRGLDDRLANLRQRLADVVASRFHAEGEPCCTESTFSAFTQAEEEIGSLRVRMRRLRREHWHRGRRRRGGSTREAGGRALAQLKEELQTWQHKLNQLPCRKCPFNAEHRAHQAEVKELQTRIRASEQDAERSQGEYRRRMHALRGVLAELDFLQGAVPTEKGLLASRIYGENSLIITQAIADGWLEELTPAELAASLVMVTAEDRNRDRPRPRRRLPTGGIALAQKRLRIIYYRFSAREKERGEENFRPLSSDYVNFTYDWCSGTPLTEMQAPTDVELGDAVKALKGLYSALRQVEWAVTERPALRKLVLKARESLERDLITRI
;
A
#
# COMPACT_ATOMS: atom_id res chain seq x y z
N MET A 1 30.36 13.64 -7.74
CA MET A 1 30.85 14.98 -7.38
C MET A 1 30.76 15.31 -5.88
N VAL A 2 29.64 15.79 -5.30
CA VAL A 2 29.64 16.18 -3.87
C VAL A 2 29.87 15.00 -2.92
N LYS A 3 29.26 13.84 -3.20
CA LYS A 3 29.42 12.62 -2.40
C LYS A 3 30.87 12.14 -2.34
N GLU A 4 31.53 12.06 -3.50
CA GLU A 4 32.93 11.66 -3.64
C GLU A 4 33.86 12.64 -2.91
N LEU A 5 33.61 13.95 -3.01
CA LEU A 5 34.39 14.96 -2.30
C LEU A 5 34.27 14.80 -0.78
N VAL A 6 33.05 14.57 -0.26
CA VAL A 6 32.85 14.33 1.18
C VAL A 6 33.57 13.06 1.62
N GLU A 7 33.51 11.99 0.83
CA GLU A 7 34.23 10.74 1.10
C GLU A 7 35.75 10.96 1.17
N GLU A 8 36.32 11.65 0.19
CA GLU A 8 37.75 11.93 0.12
C GLU A 8 38.22 12.79 1.32
N LEU A 9 37.48 13.85 1.64
CA LEU A 9 37.80 14.73 2.77
C LEU A 9 37.65 14.02 4.12
N PHE A 10 36.69 13.10 4.25
CA PHE A 10 36.50 12.30 5.45
C PHE A 10 37.62 11.26 5.62
N GLN A 11 38.01 10.55 4.56
CA GLN A 11 39.11 9.59 4.57
C GLN A 11 40.46 10.26 4.88
N ARG A 12 40.67 11.48 4.39
CA ARG A 12 41.84 12.32 4.76
C ARG A 12 41.78 12.88 6.18
N GLY A 13 40.67 12.68 6.89
CA GLY A 13 40.47 13.17 8.25
C GLY A 13 40.31 14.68 8.35
N LEU A 14 40.02 15.39 7.25
CA LEU A 14 39.73 16.83 7.25
C LEU A 14 38.32 17.11 7.77
N ILE A 15 37.39 16.19 7.49
CA ILE A 15 36.04 16.19 8.06
C ILE A 15 36.02 15.20 9.24
N LYS A 16 35.61 15.67 10.42
CA LYS A 16 35.52 14.84 11.63
C LYS A 16 34.12 14.31 11.91
N VAL A 17 33.09 14.99 11.39
CA VAL A 17 31.68 14.67 11.60
C VAL A 17 30.96 14.76 10.26
N VAL A 18 30.17 13.74 9.94
CA VAL A 18 29.37 13.66 8.71
C VAL A 18 27.93 13.35 9.10
N PHE A 19 27.00 14.12 8.55
CA PHE A 19 25.58 13.80 8.59
C PHE A 19 25.21 13.12 7.28
N ALA A 20 24.65 11.91 7.38
CA ALA A 20 24.36 11.05 6.23
C ALA A 20 22.94 10.49 6.31
N THR A 21 22.28 10.41 5.17
CA THR A 21 21.04 9.62 5.03
C THR A 21 21.38 8.15 4.78
N GLU A 22 20.44 7.24 5.00
CA GLU A 22 20.62 5.78 4.82
C GLU A 22 21.28 5.41 3.48
N THR A 23 20.81 6.02 2.38
CA THR A 23 21.37 5.79 1.04
C THR A 23 22.81 6.28 0.87
N LEU A 24 23.21 7.30 1.64
CA LEU A 24 24.58 7.79 1.64
C LEU A 24 25.48 6.88 2.47
N SER A 25 24.99 6.34 3.59
CA SER A 25 25.75 5.40 4.43
C SER A 25 26.00 4.04 3.79
N LEU A 26 25.13 3.60 2.87
CA LEU A 26 25.32 2.35 2.14
C LEU A 26 26.26 2.50 0.94
N GLY A 27 26.21 3.65 0.25
CA GLY A 27 26.93 3.88 -1.00
C GLY A 27 28.37 4.38 -0.87
N ILE A 28 28.88 4.60 0.34
CA ILE A 28 30.19 5.24 0.57
C ILE A 28 31.01 4.43 1.60
N HIS A 29 32.30 4.20 1.32
CA HIS A 29 33.21 3.48 2.20
C HIS A 29 33.87 4.42 3.22
N MET A 30 33.10 4.83 4.24
CA MET A 30 33.54 5.72 5.33
C MET A 30 33.42 5.06 6.72
N PRO A 31 34.38 4.21 7.14
CA PRO A 31 34.39 3.71 8.52
C PRO A 31 34.73 4.85 9.49
N ALA A 32 33.94 5.00 10.54
CA ALA A 32 34.08 6.04 11.56
C ALA A 32 34.36 5.43 12.93
N ARG A 33 34.98 6.18 13.85
CA ARG A 33 35.18 5.69 15.23
C ARG A 33 33.86 5.45 15.95
N ALA A 34 32.87 6.30 15.69
CA ALA A 34 31.54 6.23 16.27
C ALA A 34 30.46 6.44 15.19
N CYS A 35 29.31 5.78 15.37
CA CYS A 35 28.11 5.98 14.58
C CYS A 35 26.97 6.43 15.51
N VAL A 36 26.21 7.44 15.08
CA VAL A 36 25.06 7.97 15.82
C VAL A 36 23.82 7.83 14.96
N VAL A 37 22.82 7.09 15.44
CA VAL A 37 21.50 6.99 14.83
C VAL A 37 20.61 8.05 15.46
N SER A 38 20.25 9.05 14.66
CA SER A 38 19.51 10.23 15.14
C SER A 38 18.01 10.00 15.29
N SER A 39 17.44 9.09 14.50
CA SER A 39 16.03 8.69 14.55
C SER A 39 15.96 7.18 14.33
N PHE A 40 15.13 6.50 15.11
CA PHE A 40 14.94 5.05 15.03
C PHE A 40 13.71 4.68 14.20
N THR A 41 13.00 5.68 13.68
CA THR A 41 11.91 5.51 12.72
C THR A 41 12.31 5.98 11.34
N LYS A 42 11.83 5.29 10.31
CA LYS A 42 12.00 5.70 8.92
C LYS A 42 10.72 5.53 8.12
N PHE A 43 10.57 6.36 7.10
CA PHE A 43 9.47 6.24 6.16
C PHE A 43 9.77 5.15 5.14
N ASP A 44 8.95 4.09 5.10
CA ASP A 44 9.11 2.96 4.18
C ASP A 44 8.41 3.17 2.82
N GLY A 45 7.80 4.33 2.62
CA GLY A 45 6.98 4.66 1.45
C GLY A 45 5.47 4.69 1.75
N ARG A 46 5.03 4.11 2.88
CA ARG A 46 3.64 4.11 3.32
C ARG A 46 3.50 4.74 4.71
N ASP A 47 4.28 4.28 5.67
CA ASP A 47 4.22 4.71 7.07
C ASP A 47 5.63 4.89 7.66
N PHE A 48 5.70 5.51 8.84
CA PHE A 48 6.92 5.52 9.64
C PHE A 48 7.01 4.22 10.44
N ALA A 49 8.01 3.40 10.13
CA ALA A 49 8.29 2.13 10.79
C ALA A 49 9.61 2.18 11.56
N PRO A 50 9.75 1.44 12.67
CA PRO A 50 11.02 1.30 13.37
C PRO A 50 12.07 0.62 12.48
N LEU A 51 13.35 0.94 12.69
CA LEU A 51 14.46 0.30 12.00
C LEU A 51 14.49 -1.20 12.29
N THR A 52 14.71 -1.99 11.24
CA THR A 52 14.93 -3.43 11.37
C THR A 52 16.33 -3.74 11.93
N SER A 53 16.51 -4.95 12.48
CA SER A 53 17.83 -5.42 12.94
C SER A 53 18.90 -5.34 11.83
N GLY A 54 18.53 -5.66 10.59
CA GLY A 54 19.43 -5.56 9.44
C GLY A 54 19.85 -4.12 9.13
N GLU A 55 18.91 -3.18 9.14
CA GLU A 55 19.21 -1.75 8.90
C GLU A 55 20.07 -1.16 10.01
N LEU A 56 19.75 -1.48 11.27
CA LEU A 56 20.52 -1.06 12.42
C LEU A 56 21.95 -1.63 12.36
N THR A 57 22.10 -2.91 12.02
CA THR A 57 23.40 -3.57 11.86
C THR A 57 24.20 -2.95 10.71
N GLN A 58 23.56 -2.59 9.59
CA GLN A 58 24.21 -1.92 8.47
C GLN A 58 24.71 -0.52 8.83
N LEU A 59 23.93 0.24 9.62
CA LEU A 59 24.33 1.56 10.10
C LEU A 59 25.46 1.46 11.13
N MET A 60 25.26 0.66 12.18
CA MET A 60 26.21 0.51 13.28
C MET A 60 27.50 -0.21 12.87
N GLY A 61 27.46 -1.05 11.84
CA GLY A 61 28.63 -1.70 11.26
C GLY A 61 29.65 -0.73 10.64
N ARG A 62 29.32 0.57 10.54
CA ARG A 62 30.27 1.62 10.16
C ARG A 62 31.11 2.13 11.34
N ALA A 63 30.73 1.82 12.58
CA ALA A 63 31.49 2.17 13.77
C ALA A 63 32.68 1.21 13.97
N GLY A 64 33.84 1.78 14.27
CA GLY A 64 35.10 1.07 14.42
C GLY A 64 35.87 0.96 13.10
N ARG A 65 37.04 1.62 13.04
CA ARG A 65 37.93 1.52 11.89
C ARG A 65 38.88 0.33 12.07
N ARG A 66 38.84 -0.61 11.11
CA ARG A 66 39.72 -1.79 11.09
C ARG A 66 41.19 -1.39 11.19
N GLY A 67 41.91 -1.97 12.15
CA GLY A 67 43.34 -1.72 12.37
C GLY A 67 43.69 -0.39 13.04
N ILE A 68 42.68 0.44 13.40
CA ILE A 68 42.91 1.74 14.06
C ILE A 68 42.19 1.79 15.41
N ASP A 69 40.89 1.45 15.45
CA ASP A 69 40.10 1.52 16.67
C ASP A 69 39.97 0.12 17.30
N PRO A 70 40.22 -0.04 18.62
CA PRO A 70 40.05 -1.32 19.30
C PRO A 70 38.56 -1.69 19.48
N ILE A 71 37.69 -0.68 19.56
CA ILE A 71 36.23 -0.82 19.76
C ILE A 71 35.55 0.27 18.94
N GLY A 72 34.43 -0.06 18.28
CA GLY A 72 33.51 0.90 17.65
C GLY A 72 32.41 1.34 18.61
N HIS A 73 32.02 2.62 18.58
CA HIS A 73 30.95 3.15 19.43
C HIS A 73 29.67 3.37 18.62
N GLY A 74 28.58 2.69 18.98
CA GLY A 74 27.24 2.94 18.44
C GLY A 74 26.37 3.69 19.45
N VAL A 75 25.70 4.77 19.03
CA VAL A 75 24.78 5.55 19.87
C VAL A 75 23.44 5.67 19.17
N ILE A 76 22.36 5.32 19.86
CA ILE A 76 20.99 5.50 19.37
C ILE A 76 20.33 6.60 20.19
N LEU A 77 19.84 7.65 19.54
CA LEU A 77 19.03 8.67 20.19
C LEU A 77 17.61 8.13 20.40
N LYS A 78 17.17 8.06 21.65
CA LYS A 78 15.85 7.54 22.02
C LYS A 78 14.76 8.55 21.70
N GLU A 79 13.83 8.18 20.83
CA GLU A 79 12.64 8.97 20.51
C GLU A 79 11.56 8.77 21.60
N PRO A 80 10.73 9.79 21.90
CA PRO A 80 9.68 9.68 22.91
C PRO A 80 8.68 8.56 22.62
N ASP A 81 8.33 8.37 21.35
CA ASP A 81 7.23 7.51 20.88
C ASP A 81 7.64 6.06 20.64
N ILE A 82 8.90 5.70 20.89
CA ILE A 82 9.44 4.36 20.67
C ILE A 82 9.74 3.71 22.01
N ASP A 83 9.22 2.50 22.20
CA ASP A 83 9.52 1.70 23.37
C ASP A 83 10.94 1.14 23.33
N ILE A 84 11.57 1.04 24.51
CA ILE A 84 12.94 0.53 24.64
C ILE A 84 13.00 -0.94 24.24
N GLY A 85 11.93 -1.71 24.44
CA GLY A 85 11.83 -3.10 24.00
C GLY A 85 12.06 -3.25 22.50
N THR A 86 11.44 -2.41 21.68
CA THR A 86 11.61 -2.41 20.21
C THR A 86 13.06 -2.15 19.80
N VAL A 87 13.74 -1.22 20.47
CA VAL A 87 15.16 -0.92 20.18
C VAL A 87 16.04 -2.10 20.57
N TYR A 88 15.76 -2.72 21.72
CA TYR A 88 16.49 -3.90 22.18
C TYR A 88 16.31 -5.07 21.21
N GLU A 89 15.07 -5.36 20.81
CA GLU A 89 14.75 -6.40 19.82
C GLU A 89 15.48 -6.19 18.49
N ALA A 90 15.58 -4.96 18.01
CA ALA A 90 16.35 -4.68 16.80
C ALA A 90 17.87 -4.84 17.00
N ALA A 91 18.39 -4.53 18.19
CA ALA A 91 19.82 -4.66 18.48
C ALA A 91 20.25 -6.12 18.73
N THR A 92 19.38 -6.94 19.32
CA THR A 92 19.67 -8.35 19.64
C THR A 92 19.03 -9.34 18.67
N GLY A 93 18.16 -8.87 17.78
CA GLY A 93 17.41 -9.72 16.87
C GLY A 93 18.33 -10.43 15.88
N GLU A 94 18.20 -11.76 15.80
CA GLU A 94 18.94 -12.58 14.86
C GLU A 94 18.27 -12.65 13.48
N GLU A 95 19.13 -12.72 12.47
CA GLU A 95 18.90 -13.05 11.06
C GLU A 95 17.94 -12.17 10.23
N MET A 96 18.48 -11.71 9.09
CA MET A 96 17.70 -11.06 8.04
C MET A 96 16.87 -12.11 7.28
N THR A 97 15.56 -12.10 7.45
CA THR A 97 14.67 -12.84 6.55
C THR A 97 14.53 -12.06 5.24
N VAL A 98 15.02 -12.63 4.14
CA VAL A 98 14.86 -12.02 2.81
C VAL A 98 13.40 -12.17 2.39
N GLU A 99 12.62 -11.10 2.45
CA GLU A 99 11.25 -11.09 1.95
C GLU A 99 11.18 -10.78 0.45
N SER A 100 10.38 -11.55 -0.28
CA SER A 100 10.06 -11.26 -1.67
C SER A 100 9.21 -9.99 -1.78
N LYS A 101 9.75 -8.95 -2.42
CA LYS A 101 8.98 -7.78 -2.89
C LYS A 101 8.46 -7.95 -4.32
N PHE A 102 8.47 -9.18 -4.85
CA PHE A 102 7.94 -9.48 -6.18
C PHE A 102 6.47 -9.05 -6.29
N ALA A 103 6.16 -8.28 -7.33
CA ALA A 103 4.82 -7.86 -7.70
C ALA A 103 4.72 -7.84 -9.23
N PRO A 104 3.73 -8.50 -9.84
CA PRO A 104 3.51 -8.41 -11.28
C PRO A 104 3.28 -6.96 -11.73
N THR A 105 3.87 -6.58 -12.85
CA THR A 105 3.71 -5.25 -13.46
C THR A 105 3.19 -5.38 -14.89
N TYR A 106 2.62 -4.31 -15.44
CA TYR A 106 2.15 -4.29 -16.83
C TYR A 106 3.25 -4.59 -17.85
N ASN A 107 4.43 -3.98 -17.66
CA ASN A 107 5.57 -4.22 -18.53
C ASN A 107 6.01 -5.70 -18.48
N MET A 108 6.04 -6.30 -17.29
CA MET A 108 6.34 -7.72 -17.13
C MET A 108 5.30 -8.60 -17.82
N ALA A 109 4.01 -8.33 -17.63
CA ALA A 109 2.93 -9.08 -18.27
C ALA A 109 3.05 -9.03 -19.81
N LEU A 110 3.29 -7.85 -20.38
CA LEU A 110 3.49 -7.67 -21.82
C LEU A 110 4.75 -8.39 -22.33
N ASN A 111 5.86 -8.33 -21.60
CA ASN A 111 7.10 -9.00 -21.99
C ASN A 111 7.00 -10.52 -21.89
N LEU A 112 6.32 -11.06 -20.87
CA LEU A 112 6.10 -12.49 -20.74
C LEU A 112 5.17 -13.02 -21.83
N LEU A 113 4.04 -12.35 -22.08
CA LEU A 113 3.06 -12.74 -23.11
C LEU A 113 3.59 -12.56 -24.54
N ARG A 114 4.68 -11.83 -24.73
CA ARG A 114 5.37 -11.74 -26.01
C ARG A 114 6.05 -13.05 -26.42
N TYR A 115 6.51 -13.84 -25.45
CA TYR A 115 7.33 -15.03 -25.69
C TYR A 115 6.72 -16.33 -25.16
N HIS A 116 5.71 -16.23 -24.28
CA HIS A 116 5.11 -17.38 -23.61
C HIS A 116 3.58 -17.36 -23.73
N PRO A 117 2.93 -18.53 -23.87
CA PRO A 117 1.49 -18.64 -23.76
C PRO A 117 1.01 -18.28 -22.34
N PRO A 118 -0.26 -17.89 -22.18
CA PRO A 118 -0.78 -17.44 -20.88
C PRO A 118 -0.65 -18.48 -19.76
N GLU A 119 -0.76 -19.77 -20.09
CA GLU A 119 -0.63 -20.86 -19.12
C GLU A 119 0.79 -20.94 -18.52
N ASP A 120 1.82 -20.77 -19.36
CA ASP A 120 3.21 -20.72 -18.91
C ASP A 120 3.49 -19.50 -18.05
N VAL A 121 2.90 -18.35 -18.38
CA VAL A 121 2.99 -17.13 -17.57
C VAL A 121 2.38 -17.35 -16.19
N ASP A 122 1.21 -17.99 -16.13
CA ASP A 122 0.52 -18.28 -14.88
C ASP A 122 1.34 -19.28 -14.03
N LEU A 123 2.00 -20.26 -14.66
CA LEU A 123 2.92 -21.20 -13.99
C LEU A 123 4.18 -20.49 -13.45
N LEU A 124 4.72 -19.52 -14.18
CA LEU A 124 5.86 -18.71 -13.70
C LEU A 124 5.48 -17.90 -12.46
N MET A 125 4.26 -17.39 -12.37
CA MET A 125 3.78 -16.68 -11.17
C MET A 125 3.74 -17.61 -9.96
N GLU A 126 3.38 -18.87 -10.15
CA GLU A 126 3.36 -19.87 -9.08
C GLU A 126 4.75 -20.30 -8.59
N ARG A 127 5.75 -20.22 -9.47
CA ARG A 127 7.14 -20.55 -9.14
C ARG A 127 7.93 -19.37 -8.57
N SER A 128 7.30 -18.21 -8.40
CA SER A 128 7.95 -17.02 -7.83
C SER A 128 8.39 -17.25 -6.38
N PHE A 129 9.49 -16.61 -5.97
CA PHE A 129 10.00 -16.70 -4.60
C PHE A 129 8.96 -16.22 -3.56
N GLY A 130 8.18 -15.19 -3.89
CA GLY A 130 7.07 -14.74 -3.05
C GLY A 130 5.97 -15.79 -2.88
N GLN A 131 5.64 -16.53 -3.95
CA GLN A 131 4.69 -17.65 -3.83
C GLN A 131 5.29 -18.77 -2.98
N TYR A 132 6.56 -19.10 -3.15
CA TYR A 132 7.25 -20.09 -2.32
C TYR A 132 7.19 -19.72 -0.82
N GLN A 133 7.49 -18.47 -0.47
CA GLN A 133 7.42 -18.00 0.92
C GLN A 133 6.00 -18.10 1.49
N LYS A 134 4.97 -17.76 0.69
CA LYS A 134 3.56 -17.93 1.10
C LYS A 134 3.19 -19.39 1.32
N VAL A 135 3.69 -20.30 0.47
CA VAL A 135 3.47 -21.75 0.65
C VAL A 135 4.15 -22.26 1.92
N VAL A 136 5.38 -21.85 2.20
CA VAL A 136 6.09 -22.23 3.44
C VAL A 136 5.39 -21.66 4.67
N ALA A 137 5.02 -20.38 4.66
CA ALA A 137 4.29 -19.74 5.74
C ALA A 137 2.94 -20.43 6.00
N ARG A 138 2.26 -20.88 4.95
CA ARG A 138 1.00 -21.63 5.05
C ARG A 138 1.17 -22.95 5.79
N ARG A 139 2.25 -23.70 5.55
CA ARG A 139 2.49 -24.96 6.29
C ARG A 139 2.53 -24.71 7.81
N GLY A 140 3.23 -23.67 8.24
CA GLY A 140 3.24 -23.28 9.65
C GLY A 140 1.89 -22.75 10.16
N LEU A 141 1.08 -22.12 9.30
CA LEU A 141 -0.29 -21.73 9.63
C LEU A 141 -1.22 -22.94 9.77
N ASP A 142 -1.07 -23.96 8.93
CA ASP A 142 -1.87 -25.19 8.98
C ASP A 142 -1.66 -25.93 10.31
N ASP A 143 -0.41 -25.99 10.81
CA ASP A 143 -0.09 -26.54 12.14
C ASP A 143 -0.74 -25.73 13.27
N ARG A 144 -0.71 -24.39 13.18
CA ARG A 144 -1.38 -23.50 14.15
C ARG A 144 -2.89 -23.66 14.11
N LEU A 145 -3.48 -23.77 12.92
CA LEU A 145 -4.91 -24.01 12.73
C LEU A 145 -5.31 -25.36 13.32
N ALA A 146 -4.50 -26.41 13.15
CA ALA A 146 -4.73 -27.71 13.76
C ALA A 146 -4.77 -27.59 15.31
N ASN A 147 -3.81 -26.88 15.90
CA ASN A 147 -3.78 -26.63 17.34
C ASN A 147 -4.99 -25.83 17.83
N LEU A 148 -5.40 -24.79 17.10
CA LEU A 148 -6.59 -24.00 17.44
C LEU A 148 -7.88 -24.82 17.33
N ARG A 149 -8.00 -25.67 16.31
CA ARG A 149 -9.14 -26.58 16.13
C ARG A 149 -9.19 -27.62 17.24
N GLN A 150 -8.05 -28.16 17.66
CA GLN A 150 -7.98 -29.08 18.78
C GLN A 150 -8.43 -28.40 20.07
N ARG A 151 -7.91 -27.20 20.37
CA ARG A 151 -8.35 -26.42 21.53
C ARG A 151 -9.84 -26.11 21.49
N LEU A 152 -10.38 -25.77 20.32
CA LEU A 152 -11.81 -25.57 20.15
C LEU A 152 -12.60 -26.85 20.46
N ALA A 153 -12.14 -28.02 19.98
CA ALA A 153 -12.77 -29.29 20.25
C ALA A 153 -12.74 -29.63 21.74
N ASP A 154 -11.61 -29.39 22.42
CA ASP A 154 -11.45 -29.63 23.86
C ASP A 154 -12.42 -28.76 24.69
N VAL A 155 -12.49 -27.46 24.39
CA VAL A 155 -13.41 -26.52 25.07
C VAL A 155 -14.87 -26.86 24.80
N VAL A 156 -15.21 -27.27 23.58
CA VAL A 156 -16.58 -27.70 23.23
C VAL A 156 -16.95 -28.98 23.95
N ALA A 157 -16.02 -29.94 24.06
CA ALA A 157 -16.24 -31.19 24.78
C ALA A 157 -16.41 -30.93 26.29
N SER A 158 -15.56 -30.13 26.91
CA SER A 158 -15.61 -29.86 28.36
C SER A 158 -16.72 -28.90 28.79
N ARG A 159 -17.42 -28.26 27.85
CA ARG A 159 -18.32 -27.12 28.11
C ARG A 159 -19.45 -27.41 29.10
N PHE A 160 -19.98 -28.62 29.12
CA PHE A 160 -21.12 -29.03 29.96
C PHE A 160 -20.83 -30.23 30.85
N HIS A 161 -19.55 -30.59 31.04
CA HIS A 161 -19.16 -31.70 31.89
C HIS A 161 -18.98 -31.24 33.34
N ALA A 162 -20.04 -31.42 34.13
CA ALA A 162 -19.96 -31.58 35.58
C ALA A 162 -20.61 -32.93 35.91
N GLU A 163 -20.07 -33.67 36.89
CA GLU A 163 -20.57 -34.98 37.32
C GLU A 163 -22.08 -34.93 37.63
N GLY A 164 -22.91 -35.51 36.75
CA GLY A 164 -24.38 -35.50 36.82
C GLY A 164 -25.06 -35.32 35.46
N GLU A 165 -26.38 -35.49 35.38
CA GLU A 165 -27.14 -35.13 34.17
C GLU A 165 -26.96 -33.62 33.89
N PRO A 166 -26.45 -33.22 32.71
CA PRO A 166 -26.15 -31.82 32.45
C PRO A 166 -27.44 -31.00 32.44
N CYS A 167 -27.59 -30.12 33.44
CA CYS A 167 -28.72 -29.18 33.50
C CYS A 167 -28.77 -28.21 32.29
N CYS A 168 -27.66 -28.09 31.55
CA CYS A 168 -27.55 -27.31 30.33
C CYS A 168 -26.85 -28.15 29.25
N THR A 169 -27.41 -28.19 28.05
CA THR A 169 -26.80 -28.68 26.81
C THR A 169 -26.51 -27.53 25.85
N GLU A 170 -25.75 -27.78 24.79
CA GLU A 170 -25.48 -26.77 23.74
C GLU A 170 -26.76 -26.13 23.20
N SER A 171 -27.79 -26.94 22.91
CA SER A 171 -29.06 -26.46 22.36
C SER A 171 -29.83 -25.60 23.37
N THR A 172 -29.90 -26.03 24.63
CA THR A 172 -30.60 -25.29 25.69
C THR A 172 -29.89 -23.99 26.05
N PHE A 173 -28.55 -23.99 26.11
CA PHE A 173 -27.77 -22.79 26.43
C PHE A 173 -27.72 -21.80 25.25
N SER A 174 -27.66 -22.29 24.00
CA SER A 174 -27.81 -21.46 22.81
C SER A 174 -29.18 -20.77 22.80
N ALA A 175 -30.27 -21.53 23.04
CA ALA A 175 -31.62 -20.96 23.15
C ALA A 175 -31.74 -19.94 24.30
N PHE A 176 -31.05 -20.18 25.42
CA PHE A 176 -31.01 -19.25 26.57
C PHE A 176 -30.32 -17.94 26.19
N THR A 177 -29.13 -18.00 25.58
CA THR A 177 -28.39 -16.81 25.15
C THR A 177 -29.13 -16.02 24.06
N GLN A 178 -29.75 -16.72 23.10
CA GLN A 178 -30.58 -16.11 22.07
C GLN A 178 -31.80 -15.37 22.67
N ALA A 179 -32.49 -15.99 23.63
CA ALA A 179 -33.63 -15.36 24.29
C ALA A 179 -33.22 -14.10 25.07
N GLU A 180 -32.05 -14.09 25.72
CA GLU A 180 -31.51 -12.90 26.37
C GLU A 180 -31.16 -11.78 25.37
N GLU A 181 -30.48 -12.12 24.27
CA GLU A 181 -30.12 -11.17 23.20
C GLU A 181 -31.37 -10.53 22.60
N GLU A 182 -32.42 -11.32 22.30
CA GLU A 182 -33.68 -10.80 21.76
C GLU A 182 -34.44 -9.92 22.75
N ILE A 183 -34.49 -10.29 24.04
CA ILE A 183 -35.07 -9.43 25.07
C ILE A 183 -34.29 -8.10 25.16
N GLY A 184 -32.96 -8.15 25.06
CA GLY A 184 -32.10 -6.97 24.99
C GLY A 184 -32.41 -6.10 23.77
N SER A 185 -32.48 -6.70 22.58
CA SER A 185 -32.77 -6.02 21.31
C SER A 185 -34.15 -5.34 21.33
N LEU A 186 -35.17 -6.03 21.85
CA LEU A 186 -36.53 -5.53 22.02
C LEU A 186 -36.57 -4.35 23.00
N ARG A 187 -35.86 -4.43 24.13
CA ARG A 187 -35.76 -3.32 25.10
C ARG A 187 -35.13 -2.08 24.48
N VAL A 188 -34.09 -2.22 23.66
CA VAL A 188 -33.45 -1.10 22.94
C VAL A 188 -34.41 -0.50 21.91
N ARG A 189 -35.07 -1.34 21.08
CA ARG A 189 -36.09 -0.91 20.11
C ARG A 189 -37.23 -0.14 20.78
N MET A 190 -37.76 -0.64 21.89
CA MET A 190 -38.80 0.02 22.69
C MET A 190 -38.32 1.37 23.24
N ARG A 191 -37.09 1.47 23.77
CA ARG A 191 -36.51 2.75 24.24
C ARG A 191 -36.39 3.76 23.10
N ARG A 192 -35.94 3.32 21.92
CA ARG A 192 -35.81 4.17 20.72
C ARG A 192 -37.18 4.70 20.27
N LEU A 193 -38.18 3.84 20.14
CA LEU A 193 -39.55 4.23 19.81
C LEU A 193 -40.14 5.21 20.83
N ARG A 194 -39.93 4.96 22.13
CA ARG A 194 -40.36 5.90 23.18
C ARG A 194 -39.72 7.29 23.03
N ARG A 195 -38.42 7.36 22.70
CA ARG A 195 -37.73 8.64 22.43
C ARG A 195 -38.25 9.33 21.18
N GLU A 196 -38.44 8.61 20.08
CA GLU A 196 -38.97 9.15 18.82
C GLU A 196 -40.40 9.69 18.98
N HIS A 197 -41.24 9.00 19.76
CA HIS A 197 -42.58 9.48 20.11
C HIS A 197 -42.57 10.69 21.07
N TRP A 198 -41.61 10.75 22.00
CA TRP A 198 -41.44 11.90 22.90
C TRP A 198 -41.02 13.16 22.14
N HIS A 199 -40.13 13.06 21.15
CA HIS A 199 -39.72 14.18 20.30
C HIS A 199 -40.80 14.67 19.33
N ARG A 200 -41.62 13.76 18.75
CA ARG A 200 -42.74 14.15 17.88
C ARG A 200 -43.93 14.75 18.63
N GLY A 201 -44.14 14.37 19.89
CA GLY A 201 -45.19 14.92 20.76
C GLY A 201 -45.04 16.41 21.08
N ARG A 202 -43.85 17.00 20.88
CA ARG A 202 -43.58 18.42 21.10
C ARG A 202 -43.77 19.31 19.86
N ARG A 203 -43.97 18.74 18.65
CA ARG A 203 -44.00 19.50 17.39
C ARG A 203 -45.28 19.38 16.53
N ARG A 204 -46.26 18.52 16.84
CA ARG A 204 -47.55 18.53 16.11
C ARG A 204 -48.70 17.87 16.89
N ARG A 205 -49.83 18.59 16.99
CA ARG A 205 -51.09 18.15 17.60
C ARG A 205 -51.94 17.50 16.50
N GLY A 206 -51.75 16.19 16.26
CA GLY A 206 -52.51 15.41 15.26
C GLY A 206 -52.73 13.97 15.72
N GLY A 207 -54.00 13.56 15.87
CA GLY A 207 -54.42 12.38 16.62
C GLY A 207 -54.06 11.00 16.05
N SER A 208 -53.91 10.82 14.73
CA SER A 208 -53.77 9.47 14.15
C SER A 208 -52.37 8.83 14.33
N THR A 209 -51.33 9.62 14.58
CA THR A 209 -49.95 9.10 14.80
C THR A 209 -49.74 8.52 16.20
N ARG A 210 -50.61 8.84 17.17
CA ARG A 210 -50.57 8.28 18.53
C ARG A 210 -51.01 6.82 18.56
N GLU A 211 -52.03 6.46 17.78
CA GLU A 211 -52.57 5.10 17.74
C GLU A 211 -51.63 4.10 17.04
N ALA A 212 -50.94 4.52 15.97
CA ALA A 212 -49.96 3.68 15.29
C ALA A 212 -48.74 3.35 16.19
N GLY A 213 -48.24 4.35 16.93
CA GLY A 213 -47.16 4.16 17.90
C GLY A 213 -47.54 3.29 19.10
N GLY A 214 -48.77 3.46 19.60
CA GLY A 214 -49.32 2.63 20.66
C GLY A 214 -49.44 1.16 20.25
N ARG A 215 -49.91 0.89 19.02
CA ARG A 215 -49.99 -0.48 18.47
C ARG A 215 -48.62 -1.13 18.29
N ALA A 216 -47.63 -0.42 17.74
CA ALA A 216 -46.27 -0.93 17.59
C ALA A 216 -45.60 -1.22 18.95
N LEU A 217 -45.84 -0.37 19.97
CA LEU A 217 -45.34 -0.61 21.31
C LEU A 217 -46.02 -1.81 21.98
N ALA A 218 -47.31 -2.02 21.73
CA ALA A 218 -48.06 -3.18 22.22
C ALA A 218 -47.54 -4.49 21.60
N GLN A 219 -47.31 -4.52 20.29
CA GLN A 219 -46.70 -5.66 19.59
C GLN A 219 -45.33 -6.01 20.15
N LEU A 220 -44.43 -5.03 20.31
CA LEU A 220 -43.11 -5.27 20.91
C LEU A 220 -43.18 -5.76 22.35
N LYS A 221 -44.21 -5.35 23.11
CA LYS A 221 -44.44 -5.83 24.48
C LYS A 221 -44.90 -7.28 24.51
N GLU A 222 -45.75 -7.68 23.58
CA GLU A 222 -46.20 -9.06 23.40
C GLU A 222 -45.06 -9.99 22.96
N GLU A 223 -44.24 -9.56 22.01
CA GLU A 223 -43.01 -10.27 21.62
C GLU A 223 -42.05 -10.42 22.81
N LEU A 224 -41.86 -9.35 23.58
CA LEU A 224 -41.02 -9.38 24.78
C LEU A 224 -41.56 -10.34 25.84
N GLN A 225 -42.88 -10.40 26.05
CA GLN A 225 -43.51 -11.39 26.95
C GLN A 225 -43.32 -12.82 26.45
N THR A 226 -43.44 -13.03 25.14
CA THR A 226 -43.23 -14.34 24.51
C THR A 226 -41.79 -14.83 24.72
N TRP A 227 -40.80 -13.97 24.49
CA TRP A 227 -39.40 -14.30 24.75
C TRP A 227 -39.08 -14.48 26.24
N GLN A 228 -39.70 -13.69 27.12
CA GLN A 228 -39.58 -13.88 28.57
C GLN A 228 -40.16 -15.22 29.03
N HIS A 229 -41.29 -15.64 28.46
CA HIS A 229 -41.88 -16.93 28.74
C HIS A 229 -40.96 -18.07 28.31
N LYS A 230 -40.41 -18.00 27.09
CA LYS A 230 -39.39 -18.95 26.61
C LYS A 230 -38.15 -18.99 27.52
N LEU A 231 -37.64 -17.83 27.94
CA LEU A 231 -36.50 -17.74 28.85
C LEU A 231 -36.77 -18.39 30.22
N ASN A 232 -38.01 -18.29 30.73
CA ASN A 232 -38.39 -18.88 32.01
C ASN A 232 -38.49 -20.42 31.96
N GLN A 233 -38.76 -20.99 30.80
CA GLN A 233 -38.87 -22.44 30.60
C GLN A 233 -37.50 -23.13 30.47
N LEU A 234 -36.42 -22.36 30.24
CA LEU A 234 -35.09 -22.93 30.02
C LEU A 234 -34.38 -23.23 31.35
N PRO A 235 -33.80 -24.43 31.49
CA PRO A 235 -33.13 -24.85 32.74
C PRO A 235 -31.87 -24.02 33.05
N CYS A 236 -31.24 -23.46 32.00
CA CYS A 236 -30.03 -22.65 32.09
C CYS A 236 -30.19 -21.36 32.91
N ARG A 237 -31.43 -20.88 33.12
CA ARG A 237 -31.69 -19.65 33.89
C ARG A 237 -31.28 -19.77 35.36
N LYS A 238 -31.37 -20.97 35.94
CA LYS A 238 -31.04 -21.26 37.34
C LYS A 238 -29.73 -22.06 37.49
N CYS A 239 -28.96 -22.18 36.41
CA CYS A 239 -27.73 -22.95 36.43
C CYS A 239 -26.65 -22.23 37.30
N PRO A 240 -26.05 -22.92 38.28
CA PRO A 240 -24.97 -22.34 39.09
C PRO A 240 -23.68 -22.09 38.28
N PHE A 241 -23.47 -22.86 37.20
CA PHE A 241 -22.30 -22.75 36.31
C PHE A 241 -22.51 -21.80 35.13
N ASN A 242 -23.54 -20.93 35.15
CA ASN A 242 -23.83 -20.01 34.05
C ASN A 242 -22.63 -19.10 33.70
N ALA A 243 -21.87 -18.65 34.69
CA ALA A 243 -20.67 -17.84 34.46
C ALA A 243 -19.60 -18.60 33.65
N GLU A 244 -19.36 -19.87 34.00
CA GLU A 244 -18.41 -20.75 33.28
C GLU A 244 -18.91 -21.08 31.87
N HIS A 245 -20.20 -21.42 31.70
CA HIS A 245 -20.79 -21.66 30.39
C HIS A 245 -20.67 -20.44 29.46
N ARG A 246 -20.81 -19.22 30.00
CA ARG A 246 -20.61 -17.98 29.26
C ARG A 246 -19.14 -17.74 28.91
N ALA A 247 -18.23 -18.01 29.83
CA ALA A 247 -16.79 -17.94 29.57
C ALA A 247 -16.39 -18.90 28.44
N HIS A 248 -16.82 -20.16 28.51
CA HIS A 248 -16.63 -21.14 27.44
C HIS A 248 -17.28 -20.70 26.12
N GLN A 249 -18.50 -20.13 26.15
CA GLN A 249 -19.14 -19.62 24.92
C GLN A 249 -18.34 -18.47 24.30
N ALA A 250 -17.81 -17.57 25.12
CA ALA A 250 -16.98 -16.46 24.67
C ALA A 250 -15.68 -16.98 24.04
N GLU A 251 -15.00 -17.92 24.71
CA GLU A 251 -13.77 -18.56 24.19
C GLU A 251 -14.05 -19.32 22.88
N VAL A 252 -15.14 -20.08 22.79
CA VAL A 252 -15.55 -20.76 21.55
C VAL A 252 -15.79 -19.76 20.42
N LYS A 253 -16.52 -18.67 20.68
CA LYS A 253 -16.75 -17.62 19.67
C LYS A 253 -15.44 -16.99 19.22
N GLU A 254 -14.53 -16.71 20.15
CA GLU A 254 -13.21 -16.14 19.87
C GLU A 254 -12.36 -17.09 19.01
N LEU A 255 -12.23 -18.34 19.42
CA LEU A 255 -11.49 -19.37 18.67
C LEU A 255 -12.08 -19.58 17.28
N GLN A 256 -13.40 -19.67 17.14
CA GLN A 256 -14.07 -19.78 15.85
C GLN A 256 -13.80 -18.56 14.96
N THR A 257 -13.82 -17.36 15.53
CA THR A 257 -13.54 -16.12 14.79
C THR A 257 -12.09 -16.09 14.32
N ARG A 258 -11.15 -16.49 15.20
CA ARG A 258 -9.72 -16.56 14.90
C ARG A 258 -9.39 -17.60 13.83
N ILE A 259 -10.00 -18.79 13.91
CA ILE A 259 -9.87 -19.86 12.91
C ILE A 259 -10.39 -19.35 11.56
N ARG A 260 -11.61 -18.82 11.50
CA ARG A 260 -12.21 -18.31 10.27
C ARG A 260 -11.38 -17.18 9.64
N ALA A 261 -10.89 -16.25 10.45
CA ALA A 261 -10.04 -15.17 9.95
C ALA A 261 -8.74 -15.73 9.35
N SER A 262 -8.08 -16.64 10.05
CA SER A 262 -6.83 -17.28 9.59
C SER A 262 -7.03 -18.10 8.30
N GLU A 263 -8.16 -18.81 8.19
CA GLU A 263 -8.53 -19.55 6.98
C GLU A 263 -8.79 -18.62 5.80
N GLN A 264 -9.56 -17.54 6.00
CA GLN A 264 -9.82 -16.55 4.96
C GLN A 264 -8.54 -15.87 4.47
N ASP A 265 -7.62 -15.55 5.38
CA ASP A 265 -6.35 -14.93 5.02
C ASP A 265 -5.43 -15.91 4.25
N ALA A 266 -5.44 -17.20 4.64
CA ALA A 266 -4.72 -18.25 3.93
C ALA A 266 -5.27 -18.48 2.51
N GLU A 267 -6.59 -18.50 2.35
CA GLU A 267 -7.26 -18.60 1.05
C GLU A 267 -6.99 -17.37 0.17
N ARG A 268 -7.07 -16.15 0.73
CA ARG A 268 -6.78 -14.92 -0.01
C ARG A 268 -5.35 -14.86 -0.51
N SER A 269 -4.40 -15.34 0.31
CA SER A 269 -2.98 -15.39 -0.03
C SER A 269 -2.68 -16.44 -1.10
N GLN A 270 -3.51 -17.47 -1.22
CA GLN A 270 -3.36 -18.50 -2.23
C GLN A 270 -3.66 -17.96 -3.63
N GLY A 271 -2.71 -18.12 -4.54
CA GLY A 271 -2.87 -17.71 -5.94
C GLY A 271 -2.97 -16.20 -6.14
N GLU A 272 -2.57 -15.39 -5.15
CA GLU A 272 -2.59 -13.92 -5.26
C GLU A 272 -1.81 -13.43 -6.48
N TYR A 273 -0.61 -13.97 -6.74
CA TYR A 273 0.20 -13.60 -7.90
C TYR A 273 -0.47 -13.93 -9.23
N ARG A 274 -1.12 -15.10 -9.32
CA ARG A 274 -1.92 -15.49 -10.49
C ARG A 274 -3.11 -14.56 -10.67
N ARG A 275 -3.87 -14.29 -9.60
CA ARG A 275 -5.03 -13.39 -9.61
C ARG A 275 -4.63 -12.00 -10.10
N ARG A 276 -3.54 -11.46 -9.57
CA ARG A 276 -2.97 -10.18 -9.97
C ARG A 276 -2.56 -10.18 -11.44
N MET A 277 -1.87 -11.22 -11.90
CA MET A 277 -1.52 -11.38 -13.32
C MET A 277 -2.77 -11.39 -14.22
N HIS A 278 -3.84 -12.11 -13.86
CA HIS A 278 -5.09 -12.09 -14.60
C HIS A 278 -5.76 -10.71 -14.60
N ALA A 279 -5.75 -10.01 -13.48
CA ALA A 279 -6.29 -8.66 -13.39
C ALA A 279 -5.53 -7.69 -14.30
N LEU A 280 -4.20 -7.73 -14.30
CA LEU A 280 -3.37 -6.92 -15.21
C LEU A 280 -3.66 -7.24 -16.68
N ARG A 281 -3.76 -8.52 -17.04
CA ARG A 281 -4.14 -8.98 -18.39
C ARG A 281 -5.51 -8.43 -18.80
N GLY A 282 -6.46 -8.43 -17.87
CA GLY A 282 -7.79 -7.87 -18.08
C GLY A 282 -7.76 -6.37 -18.38
N VAL A 283 -7.02 -5.59 -17.58
CA VAL A 283 -6.83 -4.15 -17.84
C VAL A 283 -6.16 -3.92 -19.20
N LEU A 284 -5.10 -4.68 -19.51
CA LEU A 284 -4.40 -4.53 -20.79
C LEU A 284 -5.30 -4.86 -21.99
N ALA A 285 -6.16 -5.87 -21.89
CA ALA A 285 -7.12 -6.23 -22.94
C ALA A 285 -8.18 -5.13 -23.14
N GLU A 286 -8.76 -4.62 -22.05
CA GLU A 286 -9.78 -3.54 -22.13
C GLU A 286 -9.21 -2.21 -22.65
N LEU A 287 -7.91 -1.99 -22.50
CA LEU A 287 -7.20 -0.81 -22.97
C LEU A 287 -6.52 -1.04 -24.33
N ASP A 288 -6.84 -2.12 -25.05
CA ASP A 288 -6.32 -2.47 -26.38
C ASP A 288 -4.79 -2.67 -26.46
N PHE A 289 -4.13 -2.98 -25.34
CA PHE A 289 -2.72 -3.38 -25.31
C PHE A 289 -2.54 -4.89 -25.56
N LEU A 290 -3.59 -5.68 -25.33
CA LEU A 290 -3.65 -7.10 -25.67
C LEU A 290 -4.84 -7.40 -26.57
N GLN A 291 -4.65 -8.28 -27.54
CA GLN A 291 -5.73 -8.94 -28.26
C GLN A 291 -5.72 -10.42 -27.85
N GLY A 292 -6.69 -10.81 -27.01
CA GLY A 292 -6.63 -12.09 -26.33
C GLY A 292 -5.43 -12.15 -25.38
N ALA A 293 -4.47 -13.03 -25.64
CA ALA A 293 -3.23 -13.16 -24.88
C ALA A 293 -2.00 -12.63 -25.60
N VAL A 294 -2.16 -11.97 -26.76
CA VAL A 294 -1.05 -11.50 -27.60
C VAL A 294 -0.95 -9.98 -27.51
N PRO A 295 0.25 -9.41 -27.28
CA PRO A 295 0.47 -7.97 -27.35
C PRO A 295 0.11 -7.39 -28.72
N THR A 296 -0.71 -6.34 -28.74
CA THR A 296 -0.97 -5.52 -29.93
C THR A 296 0.26 -4.69 -30.28
N GLU A 297 0.29 -3.97 -31.40
CA GLU A 297 1.38 -3.01 -31.70
C GLU A 297 1.59 -2.01 -30.55
N LYS A 298 0.49 -1.55 -29.96
CA LYS A 298 0.48 -0.69 -28.78
C LYS A 298 1.04 -1.41 -27.54
N GLY A 299 0.69 -2.69 -27.34
CA GLY A 299 1.27 -3.55 -26.31
C GLY A 299 2.78 -3.75 -26.47
N LEU A 300 3.24 -3.96 -27.71
CA LEU A 300 4.66 -4.10 -28.04
C LEU A 300 5.43 -2.79 -27.85
N LEU A 301 4.79 -1.64 -28.07
CA LEU A 301 5.38 -0.35 -27.74
C LEU A 301 5.51 -0.17 -26.22
N ALA A 302 4.48 -0.53 -25.45
CA ALA A 302 4.50 -0.45 -23.99
C ALA A 302 5.53 -1.40 -23.34
N SER A 303 5.80 -2.58 -23.93
CA SER A 303 6.79 -3.52 -23.38
C SER A 303 8.23 -2.99 -23.41
N ARG A 304 8.50 -1.96 -24.22
CA ARG A 304 9.80 -1.29 -24.33
C ARG A 304 9.97 -0.11 -23.35
N ILE A 305 8.89 0.33 -22.70
CA ILE A 305 8.88 1.46 -21.77
C ILE A 305 8.66 0.94 -20.35
N TYR A 306 9.61 1.24 -19.46
CA TYR A 306 9.60 0.83 -18.06
C TYR A 306 9.07 1.95 -17.16
N GLY A 307 8.48 1.55 -16.03
CA GLY A 307 7.87 2.45 -15.06
C GLY A 307 6.37 2.20 -14.89
N GLU A 308 5.80 2.66 -13.78
CA GLU A 308 4.41 2.36 -13.40
C GLU A 308 3.39 3.01 -14.34
N ASN A 309 3.67 4.23 -14.79
CA ASN A 309 2.82 4.96 -15.71
C ASN A 309 3.21 4.75 -17.19
N SER A 310 3.93 3.67 -17.53
CA SER A 310 4.38 3.40 -18.91
C SER A 310 3.23 3.34 -19.91
N LEU A 311 2.09 2.73 -19.53
CA LEU A 311 0.89 2.66 -20.37
C LEU A 311 0.34 4.04 -20.72
N ILE A 312 0.45 5.02 -19.83
CA ILE A 312 0.00 6.40 -20.08
C ILE A 312 0.87 7.05 -21.16
N ILE A 313 2.19 6.86 -21.09
CA ILE A 313 3.14 7.35 -22.11
C ILE A 313 2.83 6.69 -23.45
N THR A 314 2.66 5.36 -23.47
CA THR A 314 2.33 4.62 -24.69
C THR A 314 1.00 5.07 -25.30
N GLN A 315 -0.02 5.33 -24.48
CA GLN A 315 -1.28 5.87 -24.97
C GLN A 315 -1.10 7.26 -25.59
N ALA A 316 -0.34 8.16 -24.93
CA ALA A 316 -0.08 9.49 -25.46
C ALA A 316 0.65 9.45 -26.81
N ILE A 317 1.58 8.50 -26.97
CA ILE A 317 2.23 8.23 -28.26
C ILE A 317 1.20 7.72 -29.28
N ALA A 318 0.38 6.74 -28.91
CA ALA A 318 -0.63 6.17 -29.79
C ALA A 318 -1.63 7.23 -30.29
N ASP A 319 -2.05 8.15 -29.42
CA ASP A 319 -2.95 9.27 -29.75
C ASP A 319 -2.30 10.33 -30.67
N GLY A 320 -0.98 10.28 -30.87
CA GLY A 320 -0.24 11.06 -31.88
C GLY A 320 0.03 12.53 -31.54
N TRP A 321 -0.58 13.08 -30.49
CA TRP A 321 -0.51 14.51 -30.20
C TRP A 321 0.82 15.00 -29.59
N LEU A 322 1.72 14.10 -29.19
CA LEU A 322 3.02 14.50 -28.64
C LEU A 322 3.88 15.27 -29.67
N GLU A 323 3.66 15.01 -30.96
CA GLU A 323 4.40 15.66 -32.07
C GLU A 323 4.05 17.14 -32.24
N GLU A 324 2.94 17.60 -31.64
CA GLU A 324 2.51 19.00 -31.65
C GLU A 324 3.31 19.89 -30.67
N LEU A 325 4.09 19.28 -29.77
CA LEU A 325 4.82 19.97 -28.71
C LEU A 325 6.23 20.36 -29.14
N THR A 326 6.74 21.47 -28.59
CA THR A 326 8.17 21.77 -28.63
C THR A 326 8.98 20.83 -27.72
N PRO A 327 10.31 20.69 -27.90
CA PRO A 327 11.14 19.84 -27.05
C PRO A 327 10.99 20.13 -25.54
N ALA A 328 10.97 21.41 -25.15
CA ALA A 328 10.81 21.81 -23.76
C ALA A 328 9.41 21.51 -23.22
N GLU A 329 8.36 21.69 -24.04
CA GLU A 329 6.98 21.34 -23.65
C GLU A 329 6.78 19.83 -23.54
N LEU A 330 7.41 19.03 -24.40
CA LEU A 330 7.39 17.57 -24.32
C LEU A 330 8.04 17.10 -23.01
N ALA A 331 9.23 17.60 -22.67
CA ALA A 331 9.91 17.28 -21.43
C ALA A 331 9.07 17.67 -20.20
N ALA A 332 8.57 18.91 -20.18
CA ALA A 332 7.73 19.42 -19.10
C ALA A 332 6.37 18.68 -19.00
N SER A 333 5.89 18.06 -20.08
CA SER A 333 4.68 17.25 -20.06
C SER A 333 4.94 15.83 -19.54
N LEU A 334 6.01 15.19 -20.00
CA LEU A 334 6.34 13.82 -19.59
C LEU A 334 6.90 13.73 -18.17
N VAL A 335 7.42 14.83 -17.60
CA VAL A 335 7.79 14.86 -16.18
C VAL A 335 6.59 14.58 -15.27
N MET A 336 5.37 14.96 -15.71
CA MET A 336 4.16 14.71 -14.92
C MET A 336 3.85 13.23 -14.73
N VAL A 337 4.30 12.41 -15.69
CA VAL A 337 4.05 10.97 -15.73
C VAL A 337 5.17 10.20 -15.05
N THR A 338 6.39 10.72 -15.08
CA THR A 338 7.62 10.04 -14.67
C THR A 338 8.12 10.42 -13.28
N ALA A 339 7.84 11.65 -12.82
CA ALA A 339 8.26 12.10 -11.50
C ALA A 339 7.29 11.64 -10.40
N GLU A 340 7.87 11.32 -9.24
CA GLU A 340 7.11 10.95 -8.05
C GLU A 340 6.58 12.18 -7.33
N ASP A 341 5.28 12.16 -7.02
CA ASP A 341 4.68 13.11 -6.09
C ASP A 341 5.02 12.67 -4.65
N ARG A 342 6.02 13.32 -4.06
CA ARG A 342 6.50 13.02 -2.70
C ARG A 342 5.60 13.62 -1.61
N ASN A 343 4.57 14.39 -1.94
CA ASN A 343 3.76 15.10 -0.95
C ASN A 343 2.29 15.27 -1.37
N ARG A 344 1.56 14.16 -1.36
CA ARG A 344 0.13 14.10 -1.74
C ARG A 344 -0.78 15.00 -0.91
N ASP A 345 -0.44 15.27 0.35
CA ASP A 345 -1.32 15.96 1.32
C ASP A 345 -1.12 17.48 1.39
N ARG A 346 -0.27 18.07 0.54
CA ARG A 346 -0.02 19.52 0.57
C ARG A 346 -1.10 20.31 -0.19
N PRO A 347 -1.50 21.50 0.31
CA PRO A 347 -2.30 22.44 -0.47
C PRO A 347 -1.52 22.82 -1.73
N ARG A 348 -2.06 22.49 -2.90
CA ARG A 348 -1.41 22.80 -4.19
C ARG A 348 -1.74 24.24 -4.58
N PRO A 349 -0.78 25.18 -4.58
CA PRO A 349 -1.04 26.49 -5.14
C PRO A 349 -1.39 26.32 -6.63
N ARG A 350 -2.32 27.15 -7.14
CA ARG A 350 -2.61 27.17 -8.58
C ARG A 350 -1.36 27.64 -9.32
N ARG A 351 -0.61 26.71 -9.91
CA ARG A 351 0.56 27.03 -10.73
C ARG A 351 0.09 27.39 -12.14
N ARG A 352 0.55 28.53 -12.63
CA ARG A 352 0.44 28.84 -14.07
C ARG A 352 1.43 27.96 -14.81
N LEU A 353 0.91 27.21 -15.78
CA LEU A 353 1.75 26.41 -16.67
C LEU A 353 2.45 27.34 -17.66
N PRO A 354 3.69 27.03 -18.08
CA PRO A 354 4.51 27.94 -18.87
C PRO A 354 3.89 28.27 -20.23
N THR A 355 3.26 27.28 -20.87
CA THR A 355 2.67 27.43 -22.21
C THR A 355 1.27 26.81 -22.32
N GLY A 356 0.54 27.21 -23.36
CA GLY A 356 -0.74 26.59 -23.72
C GLY A 356 -0.60 25.13 -24.15
N GLY A 357 0.53 24.76 -24.78
CA GLY A 357 0.84 23.39 -25.18
C GLY A 357 0.91 22.44 -23.98
N ILE A 358 1.62 22.85 -22.91
CA ILE A 358 1.70 22.09 -21.65
C ILE A 358 0.33 22.00 -20.97
N ALA A 359 -0.46 23.07 -21.00
CA ALA A 359 -1.81 23.05 -20.45
C ALA A 359 -2.75 22.07 -21.16
N LEU A 360 -2.65 21.97 -22.49
CA LEU A 360 -3.40 21.00 -23.27
C LEU A 360 -2.89 19.57 -23.02
N ALA A 361 -1.57 19.38 -22.97
CA ALA A 361 -0.95 18.10 -22.66
C ALA A 361 -1.36 17.58 -21.28
N GLN A 362 -1.37 18.44 -20.24
CA GLN A 362 -1.85 18.07 -18.90
C GLN A 362 -3.30 17.58 -18.93
N LYS A 363 -4.19 18.26 -19.66
CA LYS A 363 -5.59 17.83 -19.80
C LYS A 363 -5.69 16.46 -20.46
N ARG A 364 -4.98 16.25 -21.58
CA ARG A 364 -4.94 14.97 -22.31
C ARG A 364 -4.40 13.84 -21.42
N LEU A 365 -3.29 14.06 -20.72
CA LEU A 365 -2.71 13.09 -19.80
C LEU A 365 -3.64 12.75 -18.63
N ARG A 366 -4.33 13.73 -18.06
CA ARG A 366 -5.32 13.48 -16.98
C ARG A 366 -6.48 12.63 -17.46
N ILE A 367 -6.98 12.86 -18.68
CA ILE A 367 -8.04 12.02 -19.27
C ILE A 367 -7.58 10.56 -19.37
N ILE A 368 -6.35 10.34 -19.87
CA ILE A 368 -5.76 9.00 -19.96
C ILE A 368 -5.65 8.37 -18.56
N TYR A 369 -5.08 9.11 -17.60
CA TYR A 369 -4.91 8.65 -16.21
C TYR A 369 -6.23 8.22 -15.58
N TYR A 370 -7.27 9.06 -15.62
CA TYR A 370 -8.56 8.72 -14.99
C TYR A 370 -9.24 7.55 -15.70
N ARG A 371 -9.16 7.48 -17.04
CA ARG A 371 -9.69 6.35 -17.80
C ARG A 371 -9.01 5.04 -17.40
N PHE A 372 -7.69 5.04 -17.28
CA PHE A 372 -6.91 3.84 -16.97
C PHE A 372 -7.07 3.43 -15.49
N SER A 373 -7.02 4.39 -14.58
CA SER A 373 -7.22 4.17 -13.14
C SER A 373 -8.63 3.63 -12.83
N ALA A 374 -9.64 4.02 -13.60
CA ALA A 374 -10.99 3.45 -13.46
C ALA A 374 -11.01 1.94 -13.73
N ARG A 375 -10.29 1.47 -14.76
CA ARG A 375 -10.20 0.03 -15.11
C ARG A 375 -9.40 -0.78 -14.10
N GLU A 376 -8.35 -0.18 -13.54
CA GLU A 376 -7.63 -0.74 -12.41
C GLU A 376 -8.53 -0.93 -11.18
N LYS A 377 -9.32 0.09 -10.85
CA LYS A 377 -10.22 0.07 -9.70
C LYS A 377 -11.33 -0.97 -9.84
N GLU A 378 -11.87 -1.15 -11.04
CA GLU A 378 -12.87 -2.20 -11.34
C GLU A 378 -12.34 -3.62 -11.08
N ARG A 379 -11.02 -3.82 -11.13
CA ARG A 379 -10.35 -5.11 -10.94
C ARG A 379 -9.59 -5.24 -9.62
N GLY A 380 -9.63 -4.20 -8.77
CA GLY A 380 -8.98 -4.18 -7.45
C GLY A 380 -7.45 -4.07 -7.50
N GLU A 381 -6.89 -3.53 -8.58
CA GLU A 381 -5.44 -3.43 -8.81
C GLU A 381 -5.03 -1.98 -9.10
N GLU A 382 -4.90 -1.14 -8.09
CA GLU A 382 -4.50 0.28 -8.23
C GLU A 382 -2.96 0.41 -8.33
N ASN A 383 -2.39 0.31 -9.53
CA ASN A 383 -0.94 0.47 -9.78
C ASN A 383 -0.57 1.83 -10.38
N PHE A 384 -1.50 2.55 -11.02
CA PHE A 384 -1.18 3.86 -11.60
C PHE A 384 -0.90 4.90 -10.51
N ARG A 385 0.18 5.66 -10.72
CA ARG A 385 0.49 6.81 -9.87
C ARG A 385 -0.20 8.06 -10.38
N PRO A 386 -0.81 8.87 -9.50
CA PRO A 386 -1.28 10.20 -9.84
C PRO A 386 -0.17 11.02 -10.52
N LEU A 387 -0.57 11.80 -11.52
CA LEU A 387 0.33 12.68 -12.23
C LEU A 387 0.83 13.80 -11.30
N SER A 388 2.15 13.99 -11.22
CA SER A 388 2.74 15.13 -10.50
C SER A 388 2.72 16.37 -11.39
N SER A 389 2.47 17.56 -10.83
CA SER A 389 2.62 18.82 -11.57
C SER A 389 3.71 19.71 -10.97
N ASP A 390 4.47 19.19 -10.00
CA ASP A 390 5.39 19.99 -9.19
C ASP A 390 6.64 20.40 -9.97
N TYR A 391 7.11 19.51 -10.82
CA TYR A 391 8.35 19.66 -11.56
C TYR A 391 8.16 20.29 -12.95
N VAL A 392 6.92 20.64 -13.35
CA VAL A 392 6.61 21.09 -14.72
C VAL A 392 7.34 22.37 -15.08
N ASN A 393 7.22 23.43 -14.27
CA ASN A 393 7.87 24.71 -14.55
C ASN A 393 9.39 24.58 -14.49
N PHE A 394 9.91 23.90 -13.46
CA PHE A 394 11.35 23.63 -13.33
C PHE A 394 11.91 22.89 -14.55
N THR A 395 11.19 21.88 -15.06
CA THR A 395 11.61 21.12 -16.24
C THR A 395 11.58 21.98 -17.50
N TYR A 396 10.55 22.81 -17.65
CA TYR A 396 10.43 23.72 -18.78
C TYR A 396 11.58 24.74 -18.80
N ASP A 397 11.85 25.40 -17.67
CA ASP A 397 12.94 26.38 -17.55
C ASP A 397 14.30 25.74 -17.84
N TRP A 398 14.53 24.53 -17.34
CA TRP A 398 15.75 23.76 -17.61
C TRP A 398 15.94 23.52 -19.11
N CYS A 399 14.93 22.95 -19.77
CA CYS A 399 14.99 22.60 -21.19
C CYS A 399 14.97 23.84 -22.10
N SER A 400 14.49 24.97 -21.59
CA SER A 400 14.50 26.26 -22.30
C SER A 400 15.82 27.00 -22.19
N GLY A 401 16.76 26.51 -21.37
CA GLY A 401 18.09 27.07 -21.29
C GLY A 401 18.30 28.04 -20.12
N THR A 402 17.33 28.22 -19.22
CA THR A 402 17.43 29.14 -18.08
C THR A 402 18.61 28.78 -17.17
N PRO A 403 19.51 29.72 -16.80
CA PRO A 403 20.61 29.44 -15.89
C PRO A 403 20.15 28.87 -14.56
N LEU A 404 20.86 27.88 -14.00
CA LEU A 404 20.47 27.22 -12.74
C LEU A 404 20.35 28.21 -11.57
N THR A 405 21.10 29.30 -11.59
CA THR A 405 21.06 30.39 -10.60
C THR A 405 19.75 31.18 -10.60
N GLU A 406 19.01 31.17 -11.71
CA GLU A 406 17.74 31.89 -11.89
C GLU A 406 16.53 30.96 -11.73
N MET A 407 16.76 29.65 -11.79
CA MET A 407 15.72 28.65 -11.65
C MET A 407 15.24 28.53 -10.20
N GLN A 408 13.92 28.41 -10.04
CA GLN A 408 13.30 28.16 -8.75
C GLN A 408 12.94 26.69 -8.62
N ALA A 409 13.47 26.03 -7.60
CA ALA A 409 13.01 24.69 -7.24
C ALA A 409 11.51 24.73 -6.89
N PRO A 410 10.78 23.63 -7.12
CA PRO A 410 9.39 23.53 -6.69
C PRO A 410 9.27 23.84 -5.18
N THR A 411 8.17 24.46 -4.77
CA THR A 411 7.89 24.75 -3.35
C THR A 411 8.08 23.50 -2.49
N ASP A 412 8.83 23.64 -1.39
CA ASP A 412 9.12 22.56 -0.44
C ASP A 412 9.76 21.31 -1.06
N VAL A 413 10.52 21.49 -2.15
CA VAL A 413 11.33 20.47 -2.81
C VAL A 413 12.76 20.98 -2.91
N GLU A 414 13.71 20.17 -2.46
CA GLU A 414 15.13 20.50 -2.59
C GLU A 414 15.60 20.39 -4.05
N LEU A 415 16.59 21.20 -4.43
CA LEU A 415 17.14 21.18 -5.79
C LEU A 415 17.64 19.79 -6.20
N GLY A 416 18.21 19.02 -5.27
CA GLY A 416 18.68 17.66 -5.53
C GLY A 416 17.56 16.70 -5.95
N ASP A 417 16.37 16.85 -5.37
CA ASP A 417 15.20 16.06 -5.73
C ASP A 417 14.63 16.47 -7.10
N ALA A 418 14.63 17.77 -7.39
CA ALA A 418 14.26 18.27 -8.71
C ALA A 418 15.20 17.72 -9.81
N VAL A 419 16.52 17.70 -9.56
CA VAL A 419 17.50 17.08 -10.46
C VAL A 419 17.29 15.57 -10.57
N LYS A 420 16.92 14.88 -9.49
CA LYS A 420 16.58 13.45 -9.53
C LYS A 420 15.35 13.18 -10.41
N ALA A 421 14.33 14.02 -10.34
CA ALA A 421 13.16 13.95 -11.22
C ALA A 421 13.55 14.13 -12.70
N LEU A 422 14.42 15.11 -13.01
CA LEU A 422 14.94 15.31 -14.36
C LEU A 422 15.77 14.11 -14.87
N LYS A 423 16.56 13.47 -14.01
CA LYS A 423 17.30 12.23 -14.37
C LYS A 423 16.34 11.06 -14.64
N GLY A 424 15.26 10.95 -13.87
CA GLY A 424 14.18 10.00 -14.13
C GLY A 424 13.53 10.23 -15.50
N LEU A 425 13.19 11.49 -15.79
CA LEU A 425 12.67 11.91 -17.10
C LEU A 425 13.65 11.61 -18.24
N TYR A 426 14.93 11.91 -18.08
CA TYR A 426 15.97 11.62 -19.07
C TYR A 426 16.02 10.11 -19.40
N SER A 427 15.96 9.25 -18.37
CA SER A 427 15.90 7.80 -18.55
C SER A 427 14.64 7.38 -19.32
N ALA A 428 13.49 7.96 -18.99
CA ALA A 428 12.23 7.70 -19.69
C ALA A 428 12.26 8.16 -21.15
N LEU A 429 12.77 9.37 -21.44
CA LEU A 429 12.92 9.88 -22.81
C LEU A 429 13.87 8.99 -23.63
N ARG A 430 14.95 8.49 -23.05
CA ARG A 430 15.85 7.52 -23.71
C ARG A 430 15.10 6.23 -24.08
N GLN A 431 14.26 5.71 -23.19
CA GLN A 431 13.45 4.53 -23.49
C GLN A 431 12.42 4.80 -24.59
N VAL A 432 11.75 5.96 -24.55
CA VAL A 432 10.81 6.39 -25.60
C VAL A 432 11.53 6.53 -26.94
N GLU A 433 12.71 7.15 -26.99
CA GLU A 433 13.52 7.30 -28.20
C GLU A 433 13.80 5.95 -28.88
N TRP A 434 14.15 4.93 -28.07
CA TRP A 434 14.38 3.57 -28.55
C TRP A 434 13.09 2.85 -28.94
N ALA A 435 11.98 3.16 -28.28
CA ALA A 435 10.71 2.50 -28.51
C ALA A 435 10.02 2.98 -29.81
N VAL A 436 10.23 4.24 -30.21
CA VAL A 436 9.53 4.90 -31.33
C VAL A 436 10.34 4.96 -32.63
N THR A 437 11.15 3.93 -32.92
CA THR A 437 11.98 3.86 -34.14
C THR A 437 11.18 3.99 -35.44
N GLU A 438 9.93 3.53 -35.43
CA GLU A 438 9.00 3.57 -36.56
C GLU A 438 8.30 4.93 -36.72
N ARG A 439 8.56 5.90 -35.83
CA ARG A 439 8.00 7.26 -35.88
C ARG A 439 9.11 8.30 -35.93
N PRO A 440 9.72 8.58 -37.10
CA PRO A 440 10.91 9.43 -37.21
C PRO A 440 10.71 10.87 -36.68
N ALA A 441 9.53 11.45 -36.89
CA ALA A 441 9.21 12.79 -36.42
C ALA A 441 9.22 12.87 -34.89
N LEU A 442 8.46 11.99 -34.23
CA LEU A 442 8.45 11.88 -32.77
C LEU A 442 9.84 11.52 -32.21
N ARG A 443 10.55 10.58 -32.83
CA ARG A 443 11.91 10.21 -32.40
C ARG A 443 12.86 11.40 -32.41
N LYS A 444 12.82 12.22 -33.46
CA LYS A 444 13.62 13.46 -33.55
C LYS A 444 13.23 14.47 -32.48
N LEU A 445 11.94 14.60 -32.18
CA LEU A 445 11.45 15.48 -31.12
C LEU A 445 11.92 15.01 -29.73
N VAL A 446 11.79 13.72 -29.44
CA VAL A 446 12.24 13.09 -28.18
C VAL A 446 13.74 13.22 -28.02
N LEU A 447 14.52 13.01 -29.08
CA LEU A 447 15.97 13.19 -29.06
C LEU A 447 16.34 14.63 -28.68
N LYS A 448 15.72 15.63 -29.30
CA LYS A 448 15.95 17.04 -28.95
C LYS A 448 15.56 17.38 -27.51
N ALA A 449 14.44 16.83 -27.03
CA ALA A 449 14.02 17.02 -25.64
C ALA A 449 15.03 16.39 -24.68
N ARG A 450 15.53 15.19 -25.00
CA ARG A 450 16.57 14.50 -24.23
C ARG A 450 17.88 15.29 -24.21
N GLU A 451 18.33 15.80 -25.36
CA GLU A 451 19.54 16.63 -25.47
C GLU A 451 19.41 17.94 -24.69
N SER A 452 18.23 18.57 -24.66
CA SER A 452 18.00 19.78 -23.85
C SER A 452 18.12 19.55 -22.33
N LEU A 453 18.03 18.30 -21.87
CA LEU A 453 18.29 17.95 -20.47
C LEU A 453 19.79 17.84 -20.17
N GLU A 454 20.65 17.63 -21.17
CA GLU A 454 22.10 17.42 -21.03
C GLU A 454 22.86 18.73 -20.82
N ARG A 455 22.81 19.27 -19.60
CA ARG A 455 23.57 20.46 -19.19
C ARG A 455 23.83 20.47 -17.69
N ASP A 456 24.76 21.31 -17.25
CA ASP A 456 25.11 21.53 -15.84
C ASP A 456 25.34 20.21 -15.07
N LEU A 457 24.38 19.82 -14.23
CA LEU A 457 24.41 18.66 -13.33
C LEU A 457 23.99 17.33 -13.99
N ILE A 458 23.52 17.38 -15.23
CA ILE A 458 23.08 16.22 -16.01
C ILE A 458 24.01 16.12 -17.22
N THR A 459 25.02 15.26 -17.10
CA THR A 459 25.96 14.95 -18.18
C THR A 459 25.68 13.56 -18.75
N ARG A 460 25.99 13.37 -20.03
CA ARG A 460 26.00 12.06 -20.67
C ARG A 460 27.04 11.17 -19.97
N ILE A 461 26.63 9.98 -19.52
CA ILE A 461 27.54 8.91 -19.09
C ILE A 461 27.75 7.98 -20.27
#